data_AF-A0A958IZB1-F1
#
_entry.id   AF-A0A958IZB1-F1
#
_cell.length_a   1.000
_cell.length_b   1.000
_cell.length_c   1.000
_cell.angle_alpha   90.00
_cell.angle_beta   90.00
_cell.angle_gamma   90.00
#
_symmetry.space_group_name_H-M   'P 1'
#
loop_
_entity.id
_entity.type
_entity.pdbx_description
1 polymer ?
#
loop_
_entity_poly.entity_id
_entity_poly.type
_entity_poly.pdbx_seq_one_letter_code
_entity_poly.pdbx_strand_id
1 'polypeptide(L)' 'MKNIFVAATRQNDGKTMVSLGMFSEFRKRFSKVAYMKPVGQQYKIVDNEKIDKDAVLMHFTYDLSDKLSDMS' A
#
# COMPACT_ATOMS: atom_id res chain seq x y z
N MET A 1 -7.86 -12.07 -12.24
CA MET A 1 -7.24 -10.95 -11.52
C MET A 1 -5.73 -11.12 -11.59
N LYS A 2 -4.95 -10.08 -11.90
CA LYS A 2 -3.48 -10.16 -11.95
C LYS A 2 -2.92 -9.54 -10.67
N ASN A 3 -2.11 -10.29 -9.94
CA ASN A 3 -1.58 -9.89 -8.64
C ASN A 3 -0.06 -9.86 -8.67
N ILE A 4 0.54 -8.88 -8.02
CA ILE A 4 1.98 -8.77 -7.81
C ILE A 4 2.22 -8.71 -6.32
N PHE A 5 3.06 -9.62 -5.83
CA PHE A 5 3.48 -9.65 -4.43
C PHE A 5 4.88 -9.06 -4.30
N VAL A 6 5.03 -8.02 -3.49
CA VAL A 6 6.31 -7.38 -3.20
C VAL A 6 6.78 -7.80 -1.82
N ALA A 7 7.88 -8.55 -1.77
CA ALA A 7 8.51 -9.02 -0.55
C ALA A 7 9.96 -8.51 -0.45
N ALA A 8 10.52 -8.58 0.76
CA ALA A 8 11.93 -8.29 1.01
C ALA A 8 12.49 -9.25 2.06
N THR A 9 13.81 -9.44 2.06
CA THR A 9 14.48 -10.37 2.99
C THR A 9 14.73 -9.75 4.36
N ARG A 10 14.68 -8.41 4.50
CA ARG A 10 14.77 -7.69 5.78
C ARG A 10 13.77 -6.54 5.89
N GLN A 11 13.64 -6.00 7.10
CA GLN A 11 12.96 -4.72 7.32
C GLN A 11 13.78 -3.59 6.67
N ASN A 12 13.09 -2.55 6.17
CA ASN A 12 13.67 -1.36 5.53
C ASN A 12 14.48 -1.59 4.23
N ASP A 13 14.35 -2.75 3.59
CA ASP A 13 14.97 -3.09 2.29
C ASP A 13 14.28 -2.41 1.07
N GLY A 14 13.65 -1.26 1.26
CA GLY A 14 13.06 -0.50 0.14
C GLY A 14 11.74 -1.01 -0.43
N LYS A 15 11.11 -2.05 0.15
CA LYS A 15 9.80 -2.56 -0.31
C LYS A 15 8.72 -1.48 -0.48
N THR A 16 8.64 -0.53 0.44
CA THR A 16 7.67 0.58 0.38
C THR A 16 7.96 1.49 -0.82
N MET A 17 9.23 1.81 -1.08
CA MET A 17 9.65 2.63 -2.23
C MET A 17 9.36 1.92 -3.55
N VAL A 18 9.64 0.62 -3.64
CA VAL A 18 9.31 -0.20 -4.81
C VAL A 18 7.80 -0.22 -5.05
N SER A 19 6.99 -0.44 -4.01
CA SER A 19 5.53 -0.40 -4.12
C SER A 19 5.01 0.96 -4.59
N LEU A 20 5.53 2.07 -4.06
CA LEU A 20 5.19 3.41 -4.51
C LEU A 20 5.50 3.57 -6.01
N GLY A 21 6.73 3.31 -6.44
CA GLY A 21 7.15 3.49 -7.83
C GLY A 21 6.36 2.62 -8.81
N MET A 22 6.17 1.34 -8.48
CA MET A 22 5.38 0.42 -9.30
C MET A 22 3.93 0.88 -9.43
N PHE A 23 3.31 1.28 -8.32
CA PHE A 23 1.91 1.73 -8.33
C PHE A 23 1.72 3.01 -9.15
N SER A 24 2.63 3.98 -9.04
CA SER A 24 2.63 5.19 -9.87
C SER A 24 2.66 4.84 -11.36
N GLU A 25 3.50 3.90 -11.77
CA GLU A 25 3.59 3.52 -13.19
C GLU A 25 2.40 2.68 -13.65
N PHE A 26 1.89 1.79 -12.80
CA PHE A 26 0.72 0.96 -13.13
C PHE A 26 -0.55 1.80 -13.31
N ARG A 27 -0.76 2.85 -12.52
CA ARG A 27 -1.91 3.74 -12.71
C ARG A 27 -1.92 4.44 -14.08
N LYS A 28 -0.77 4.63 -14.71
CA LYS A 28 -0.68 5.22 -16.07
C LYS A 28 -1.01 4.21 -17.17
N ARG A 29 -0.82 2.91 -16.90
CA ARG A 29 -0.93 1.83 -17.90
C ARG A 29 -2.22 1.02 -17.78
N PHE A 30 -2.82 0.99 -16.60
CA PHE A 30 -3.99 0.16 -16.31
C PHE A 30 -5.11 1.01 -15.70
N SER A 31 -6.34 0.74 -16.13
CA SER A 31 -7.53 1.47 -15.67
C SER A 31 -7.95 1.14 -14.23
N LYS A 32 -7.50 0.01 -13.68
CA LYS A 32 -7.82 -0.44 -12.31
C LYS A 32 -6.57 -0.99 -11.65
N VAL A 33 -6.10 -0.32 -10.60
CA VAL A 33 -4.96 -0.72 -9.78
C VAL A 33 -5.34 -0.49 -8.33
N ALA A 34 -5.13 -1.50 -7.48
CA ALA A 34 -5.39 -1.44 -6.06
C ALA A 34 -4.12 -1.80 -5.28
N TYR A 35 -4.07 -1.39 -4.02
CA TYR A 35 -2.97 -1.67 -3.10
C TYR A 35 -3.53 -2.24 -1.80
N MET A 36 -2.86 -3.26 -1.25
CA MET A 36 -3.14 -3.79 0.08
C MET A 36 -1.83 -4.18 0.76
N LYS A 37 -1.82 -4.08 2.09
CA LYS A 37 -0.72 -4.47 2.96
C LYS A 37 -1.20 -5.52 3.97
N PRO A 38 -1.22 -6.81 3.58
CA PRO A 38 -1.84 -7.87 4.41
C PRO A 38 -1.07 -8.19 5.70
N VAL A 39 0.21 -7.81 5.76
CA VAL A 39 1.05 -8.06 6.93
C VAL A 39 1.70 -6.74 7.32
N GLY A 40 1.04 -6.07 8.28
CA GLY A 40 1.53 -4.86 8.89
C GLY A 40 2.37 -5.14 10.13
N GLN A 41 3.48 -4.42 10.27
CA GLN A 41 4.30 -4.46 11.50
C GLN A 41 4.26 -3.13 12.25
N GLN A 42 4.00 -2.03 11.55
CA GLN A 42 3.95 -0.69 12.13
C GLN A 42 2.63 -0.03 11.80
N TYR A 43 1.93 0.41 12.84
CA TYR A 43 0.57 0.92 12.70
C TYR A 43 0.46 2.38 13.14
N LYS A 44 -0.57 3.05 12.66
CA LYS A 44 -1.09 4.34 13.13
C LYS A 44 -2.55 4.15 13.54
N ILE A 45 -3.01 5.00 14.46
CA ILE A 45 -4.44 5.11 14.74
C ILE A 45 -5.02 6.14 13.78
N VAL A 46 -5.96 5.71 12.94
CA VAL A 46 -6.72 6.56 12.02
C VAL A 46 -8.19 6.19 12.22
N ASP A 47 -9.05 7.16 12.49
CA ASP A 47 -10.48 6.94 12.74
C ASP A 47 -10.78 5.85 13.80
N ASN A 48 -9.99 5.82 14.87
CA ASN A 48 -10.00 4.80 15.94
C ASN A 48 -9.65 3.37 15.49
N GLU A 49 -9.18 3.19 14.25
CA GLU A 49 -8.72 1.91 13.72
C GLU A 49 -7.19 1.86 13.65
N LYS A 50 -6.64 0.66 13.84
CA LYS A 50 -5.20 0.40 13.78
C LYS A 50 -4.81 0.04 12.36
N ILE A 51 -4.32 1.02 11.60
CA ILE A 51 -4.00 0.91 10.16
C ILE A 51 -2.48 0.85 9.94
N ASP A 52 -2.00 -0.02 9.06
CA ASP A 52 -0.58 -0.09 8.72
C ASP A 52 -0.08 1.22 8.08
N LYS A 53 1.14 1.64 8.45
CA LYS A 53 1.75 2.88 7.97
C LYS A 53 1.92 2.92 6.45
N ASP A 54 2.21 1.79 5.80
CA ASP A 54 2.34 1.73 4.34
C ASP A 54 0.97 1.91 3.67
N ALA A 55 -0.11 1.36 4.24
CA ALA A 55 -1.47 1.56 3.73
C ALA A 55 -1.88 3.04 3.81
N VAL A 56 -1.63 3.69 4.97
CA VAL A 56 -1.81 5.14 5.14
C VAL A 56 -1.02 5.92 4.09
N LEU A 57 0.27 5.60 3.92
CA LEU A 57 1.14 6.29 2.96
C LEU A 57 0.60 6.18 1.52
N MET A 58 0.22 4.98 1.10
CA MET A 58 -0.30 4.73 -0.25
C MET A 58 -1.62 5.44 -0.51
N HIS A 59 -2.55 5.39 0.45
CA HIS A 59 -3.85 6.05 0.36
C HIS A 59 -3.71 7.56 0.14
N PHE A 60 -2.91 8.23 0.98
CA PHE A 60 -2.72 9.69 0.89
C PHE A 60 -1.82 10.12 -0.28
N THR A 61 -0.82 9.32 -0.66
CA THR A 61 0.07 9.66 -1.79
C THR A 61 -0.67 9.64 -3.12
N TYR A 62 -1.67 8.76 -3.25
CA TYR A 62 -2.36 8.50 -4.51
C TYR A 62 -3.84 8.88 -4.51
N ASP A 63 -4.35 9.44 -3.42
CA ASP A 63 -5.76 9.82 -3.26
C ASP A 63 -6.69 8.63 -3.60
N LEU A 64 -6.46 7.51 -2.93
CA LEU A 64 -7.23 6.28 -3.16
C LEU A 64 -8.63 6.42 -2.55
N SER A 65 -9.62 5.83 -3.22
CA SER A 65 -11.01 5.83 -2.76
C SER A 65 -11.36 4.66 -1.83
N ASP A 66 -10.46 3.68 -1.72
CA ASP A 66 -10.65 2.49 -0.88
C ASP A 66 -10.60 2.87 0.60
N LYS A 67 -11.40 2.20 1.43
CA LYS A 67 -11.32 2.41 2.88
C LYS A 67 -9.95 1.95 3.39
N LEU A 68 -9.33 2.74 4.27
CA LEU A 68 -8.04 2.40 4.88
C LEU A 68 -8.06 1.04 5.59
N SER A 69 -9.19 0.67 6.20
CA SER A 69 -9.42 -0.65 6.82
C SER A 69 -9.22 -1.82 5.86
N ASP A 70 -9.62 -1.64 4.60
CA ASP A 70 -9.62 -2.71 3.59
C ASP A 70 -8.24 -2.85 2.93
N MET A 71 -7.37 -1.87 3.16
CA MET A 71 -5.99 -1.84 2.67
C MET A 71 -4.98 -2.41 3.66
N SER A 72 -5.35 -2.63 4.93
CA SER A 72 -4.43 -2.97 6.04
C SER A 72 -4.68 -4.34 6.66
#